data_AF-A0A2J6MQA7-F1
#
_entry.id   AF-A0A2J6MQA7-F1
#
_cell.length_a   1.000
_cell.length_b   1.000
_cell.length_c   1.000
_cell.angle_alpha   90.00
_cell.angle_beta   90.00
_cell.angle_gamma   90.00
#
_symmetry.space_group_name_H-M   'P 1'
#
loop_
_entity.id
_entity.type
_entity.pdbx_description
1 polymer ?
#
loop_
_entity_poly.entity_id
_entity_poly.type
_entity_poly.pdbx_seq_one_letter_code
_entity_poly.pdbx_strand_id
1 'polypeptide(L)'
;MPTSDRTQALEARLWNWGNAGRGPYDPADALIVTQAWERLFTRQREMLRMVYLWRVHREVVCRRLHIPRRPASLYELELSAACRALARALDIKGSTGCGEESQDERK
;
A
#
# COMPACT_ATOMS: atom_id res chain seq x y z
N MET A 1 -0.59 21.96 8.97
CA MET A 1 0.41 20.86 8.87
C MET A 1 0.19 20.14 7.54
N PRO A 2 0.94 20.42 6.46
CA PRO A 2 0.68 19.82 5.15
C PRO A 2 1.58 18.59 4.93
N THR A 3 1.16 17.44 5.47
CA THR A 3 1.65 16.13 4.99
C THR A 3 0.70 15.54 3.93
N SER A 4 -0.42 16.21 3.67
CA SER A 4 -1.54 15.77 2.81
C SER A 4 -1.19 15.71 1.33
N ASP A 5 -0.31 16.58 0.82
CA ASP A 5 0.03 16.62 -0.60
C ASP A 5 0.71 15.33 -1.08
N ARG A 6 1.59 14.75 -0.26
CA ARG A 6 2.30 13.51 -0.64
C ARG A 6 1.39 12.29 -0.58
N THR A 7 0.49 12.22 0.40
CA THR A 7 -0.48 11.13 0.50
C THR A 7 -1.52 11.22 -0.61
N GLN A 8 -2.00 12.42 -0.94
CA GLN A 8 -2.92 12.63 -2.07
C GLN A 8 -2.24 12.31 -3.41
N ALA A 9 -0.98 12.70 -3.60
CA ALA A 9 -0.24 12.34 -4.81
C ALA A 9 -0.03 10.82 -4.94
N LEU A 10 0.23 10.13 -3.82
CA LEU A 10 0.33 8.67 -3.80
C LEU A 10 -1.01 7.99 -4.10
N GLU A 11 -2.10 8.44 -3.49
CA GLU A 11 -3.45 7.93 -3.76
C GLU A 11 -3.86 8.16 -5.22
N ALA A 12 -3.55 9.33 -5.79
CA ALA A 12 -3.79 9.61 -7.21
C ALA A 12 -2.99 8.66 -8.12
N ARG A 13 -1.73 8.38 -7.80
CA ARG A 13 -0.89 7.43 -8.54
C ARG A 13 -1.37 5.98 -8.40
N LEU A 14 -1.81 5.58 -7.22
CA LEU A 14 -2.42 4.26 -6.97
C LEU A 14 -3.74 4.10 -7.70
N TRP A 15 -4.54 5.17 -7.76
CA TRP A 15 -5.78 5.21 -8.52
C TRP A 15 -5.52 5.13 -10.03
N ASN A 16 -4.51 5.85 -10.52
CA ASN A 16 -4.03 5.75 -11.89
C ASN A 16 -3.59 4.30 -12.21
N TRP A 17 -2.75 3.71 -11.36
CA TRP A 17 -2.29 2.32 -11.49
C TRP A 17 -3.44 1.30 -11.53
N GLY A 18 -4.44 1.42 -10.66
CA GLY A 18 -5.62 0.56 -10.65
C GLY A 18 -6.53 0.71 -11.88
N ASN A 19 -6.45 1.86 -12.57
CA ASN A 19 -7.24 2.17 -13.77
C ASN A 19 -6.41 2.19 -15.06
N ALA A 20 -5.12 1.87 -15.01
CA ALA A 20 -4.20 1.91 -16.14
C ALA A 20 -4.65 1.02 -17.32
N GLY A 21 -5.41 -0.04 -17.04
CA GLY A 21 -6.03 -0.91 -18.06
C GLY A 21 -7.45 -0.54 -18.48
N ARG A 22 -8.04 0.55 -17.95
CA ARG A 22 -9.47 0.90 -18.12
C ARG A 22 -9.74 2.30 -18.69
N GLY A 23 -8.73 3.13 -18.98
CA GLY A 23 -8.97 4.50 -19.46
C GLY A 23 -7.71 5.25 -19.94
N PRO A 24 -7.83 6.57 -20.22
CA PRO A 24 -6.76 7.45 -20.71
C PRO A 24 -5.79 7.84 -19.59
N TYR A 25 -5.29 6.83 -18.90
CA TYR A 25 -4.43 6.93 -17.74
C TYR A 25 -2.98 6.74 -18.16
N ASP A 26 -2.05 7.44 -17.51
CA ASP A 26 -0.65 7.45 -17.93
C ASP A 26 0.01 6.07 -17.70
N PRO A 27 0.33 5.33 -18.79
CA PRO A 27 0.91 4.00 -18.67
C PRO A 27 2.35 4.05 -18.13
N ALA A 28 3.06 5.17 -18.28
CA ALA A 28 4.42 5.32 -17.77
C ALA A 28 4.42 5.38 -16.23
N ASP A 29 3.50 6.17 -15.66
CA ASP A 29 3.31 6.25 -14.20
C ASP A 29 2.87 4.89 -13.64
N ALA A 30 1.97 4.18 -14.33
CA ALA A 30 1.53 2.85 -13.93
C ALA A 30 2.68 1.81 -13.96
N LEU A 31 3.59 1.90 -14.93
CA LEU A 31 4.78 1.04 -15.00
C LEU A 31 5.75 1.31 -13.84
N ILE A 32 5.98 2.59 -13.51
CA ILE A 32 6.82 2.98 -12.38
C ILE A 32 6.25 2.42 -11.07
N VAL A 33 4.94 2.58 -10.85
CA VAL A 33 4.25 2.01 -9.69
C VAL A 33 4.33 0.49 -9.68
N THR A 34 4.19 -0.17 -10.84
CA THR A 34 4.30 -1.63 -10.95
C THR A 34 5.70 -2.13 -10.59
N GLN A 35 6.76 -1.49 -11.10
CA GLN A 35 8.14 -1.85 -10.78
C GLN A 35 8.46 -1.64 -9.29
N ALA A 36 7.98 -0.54 -8.70
CA ALA A 36 8.12 -0.30 -7.27
C ALA A 36 7.32 -1.32 -6.44
N TRP A 37 6.11 -1.66 -6.88
CA TRP A 37 5.25 -2.66 -6.26
C TRP A 37 5.87 -4.05 -6.30
N GLU A 38 6.49 -4.47 -7.40
CA GLU A 38 7.15 -5.78 -7.50
C GLU A 38 8.31 -5.95 -6.51
N ARG A 39 8.96 -4.85 -6.11
CA ARG A 39 10.05 -4.82 -5.12
C ARG A 39 9.56 -4.89 -3.66
N LEU A 40 8.25 -4.78 -3.42
CA LEU A 40 7.69 -4.84 -2.07
C LEU A 40 7.56 -6.28 -1.57
N PHE A 41 7.48 -6.43 -0.24
CA PHE A 41 7.18 -7.71 0.41
C PHE A 41 5.87 -8.31 -0.08
N THR A 42 5.80 -9.64 -0.19
CA THR A 42 4.63 -10.38 -0.70
C THR A 42 3.33 -9.98 -0.01
N ARG A 43 3.36 -9.79 1.31
CA ARG A 43 2.19 -9.36 2.11
C ARG A 43 1.66 -7.99 1.69
N GLN A 44 2.55 -7.01 1.52
CA GLN A 44 2.20 -5.66 1.11
C GLN A 44 1.74 -5.63 -0.35
N ARG A 45 2.36 -6.44 -1.22
CA ARG A 45 1.96 -6.59 -2.62
C ARG A 45 0.53 -7.08 -2.75
N GLU A 46 0.20 -8.14 -2.02
CA GLU A 46 -1.14 -8.72 -2.03
C GLU A 46 -2.19 -7.75 -1.48
N MET A 47 -1.88 -7.02 -0.41
CA MET A 47 -2.75 -5.96 0.13
C MET A 47 -3.08 -4.91 -0.94
N LEU A 48 -2.06 -4.34 -1.60
CA LEU A 48 -2.24 -3.31 -2.62
C LEU A 48 -2.99 -3.84 -3.84
N ARG A 49 -2.68 -5.07 -4.28
CA ARG A 49 -3.38 -5.72 -5.40
C ARG A 49 -4.85 -5.93 -5.10
N MET A 50 -5.18 -6.40 -3.90
CA MET A 50 -6.56 -6.64 -3.51
C MET A 50 -7.35 -5.33 -3.42
N VAL A 51 -6.79 -4.29 -2.80
CA VAL A 51 -7.50 -3.02 -2.60
C VAL A 51 -7.63 -2.21 -3.88
N TYR A 52 -6.53 -2.04 -4.64
CA TYR A 52 -6.52 -1.11 -5.78
C TYR A 52 -6.81 -1.77 -7.13
N LEU A 53 -6.29 -2.98 -7.38
CA LEU A 53 -6.54 -3.68 -8.65
C LEU A 53 -7.87 -4.43 -8.63
N TRP A 54 -8.12 -5.19 -7.56
CA TRP A 54 -9.32 -6.03 -7.47
C TRP A 54 -10.50 -5.33 -6.81
N ARG A 55 -10.27 -4.19 -6.13
CA ARG A 55 -11.30 -3.45 -5.38
C ARG A 55 -12.12 -4.35 -4.45
N VAL A 56 -11.49 -5.39 -3.89
CA VAL A 56 -12.18 -6.31 -2.98
C VAL A 56 -12.44 -5.66 -1.64
N HIS A 57 -13.59 -6.01 -1.04
CA HIS A 57 -13.97 -5.51 0.27
C HIS A 57 -12.97 -5.91 1.36
N ARG A 58 -12.85 -5.03 2.36
CA ARG A 58 -12.03 -5.20 3.57
C ARG A 58 -12.13 -6.60 4.18
N GLU A 59 -13.32 -7.21 4.20
CA GLU A 59 -13.49 -8.55 4.77
C GLU A 59 -12.72 -9.65 4.04
N VAL A 60 -12.66 -9.57 2.71
CA VAL A 60 -11.96 -10.54 1.88
C VAL A 60 -10.45 -10.35 2.06
N VAL A 61 -10.01 -9.10 2.12
CA VAL A 61 -8.61 -8.74 2.40
C VAL A 61 -8.18 -9.26 3.76
N CYS A 62 -8.96 -8.99 4.81
CA CYS A 62 -8.67 -9.47 6.16
C CYS A 62 -8.62 -11.01 6.23
N ARG A 63 -9.54 -11.70 5.57
CA ARG A 63 -9.51 -13.17 5.52
C ARG A 63 -8.26 -13.70 4.84
N ARG A 64 -7.87 -13.09 3.71
CA ARG A 64 -6.80 -13.62 2.87
C ARG A 64 -5.41 -13.31 3.39
N LEU A 65 -5.23 -12.15 4.02
CA LEU A 65 -3.96 -11.76 4.67
C LEU A 65 -3.88 -12.21 6.13
N HIS A 66 -4.83 -13.03 6.57
CA HIS A 66 -5.00 -13.47 7.96
C HIS A 66 -4.92 -12.30 8.97
N ILE A 67 -5.46 -11.13 8.58
CA ILE A 67 -5.51 -9.95 9.46
C ILE A 67 -6.74 -10.13 10.36
N PRO A 68 -6.60 -9.94 11.69
CA PRO A 68 -7.75 -9.99 12.58
C PRO A 68 -8.80 -8.97 12.14
N ARG A 69 -10.06 -9.42 11.97
CA ARG A 69 -11.19 -8.53 11.59
C ARG A 69 -11.36 -7.36 12.57
N ARG A 70 -10.97 -7.57 13.82
CA ARG A 70 -11.01 -6.58 14.90
C ARG A 70 -9.69 -6.56 15.67
N PRO A 71 -9.21 -5.37 16.07
CA PRO A 71 -9.83 -4.05 15.85
C PRO A 71 -9.69 -3.54 14.40
N ALA A 72 -10.59 -2.63 14.00
CA ALA A 72 -10.61 -2.13 12.62
C ALA A 72 -9.34 -1.38 12.21
N SER A 73 -8.68 -0.79 13.20
CA SER A 73 -7.38 -0.12 13.11
C SER A 73 -6.27 -1.01 12.59
N LEU A 74 -6.31 -2.34 12.77
CA LEU A 74 -5.26 -3.23 12.24
C LEU A 74 -5.27 -3.27 10.71
N TYR A 75 -6.46 -3.24 10.10
CA TYR A 75 -6.55 -3.18 8.64
C TYR A 75 -6.00 -1.86 8.10
N GLU A 76 -6.35 -0.75 8.75
CA GLU A 76 -5.86 0.57 8.37
C GLU A 76 -4.34 0.69 8.58
N LEU A 77 -3.83 0.11 9.67
CA LEU A 77 -2.40 0.06 9.95
C LEU A 77 -1.66 -0.69 8.85
N GLU A 78 -2.13 -1.88 8.48
CA GLU A 78 -1.48 -2.69 7.45
C GLU A 78 -1.56 -2.03 6.07
N LEU A 79 -2.69 -1.40 5.75
CA LEU A 79 -2.85 -0.62 4.53
C LEU A 79 -1.89 0.57 4.52
N SER A 80 -1.78 1.28 5.65
CA SER A 80 -0.86 2.41 5.79
C SER A 80 0.61 1.98 5.68
N ALA A 81 0.96 0.81 6.22
CA ALA A 81 2.29 0.23 6.12
C ALA A 81 2.63 -0.12 4.66
N ALA A 82 1.69 -0.75 3.93
CA ALA A 82 1.85 -1.05 2.51
C ALA A 82 1.98 0.24 1.66
N CYS A 83 1.15 1.25 1.90
CA CYS A 83 1.23 2.55 1.22
C CYS A 83 2.57 3.26 1.51
N ARG A 84 3.03 3.26 2.77
CA ARG A 84 4.34 3.83 3.13
C ARG A 84 5.49 3.09 2.49
N ALA A 85 5.44 1.76 2.44
CA ALA A 85 6.47 0.96 1.79
C ALA A 85 6.53 1.24 0.28
N LEU A 86 5.37 1.37 -0.38
CA LEU A 86 5.31 1.78 -1.77
C LEU A 86 5.85 3.20 -1.99
N ALA A 87 5.49 4.16 -1.11
CA ALA A 87 6.02 5.52 -1.18
C ALA A 87 7.55 5.57 -1.01
N ARG A 88 8.10 4.71 -0.15
CA ARG A 88 9.55 4.51 0.00
C ARG A 88 10.17 3.89 -1.26
N ALA A 89 9.54 2.88 -1.84
CA ALA A 89 10.01 2.21 -3.05
C ALA A 89 9.98 3.13 -4.29
N LEU A 90 9.01 4.06 -4.34
CA LEU A 90 8.91 5.11 -5.36
C LEU A 90 9.93 6.25 -5.16
N ASP A 91 10.78 6.17 -4.14
CA ASP A 91 11.81 7.16 -3.81
C ASP A 91 11.26 8.59 -3.83
N ILE A 92 10.09 8.80 -3.23
CA ILE A 92 9.65 10.13 -2.77
C ILE A 92 10.61 10.48 -1.62
N LYS A 93 11.83 10.92 -2.00
CA LYS A 93 13.01 10.94 -1.14
C LYS A 93 12.72 11.62 0.18
N GLY A 94 12.91 10.83 1.23
CA GLY A 94 12.85 11.23 2.62
C GLY A 94 13.23 10.06 3.51
N SER A 95 14.42 9.51 3.27
CA SER A 95 15.22 8.67 4.17
C SER A 95 14.75 8.68 5.63
N THR A 96 14.28 7.54 6.15
CA THR A 96 14.82 6.88 7.37
C THR A 96 14.10 5.56 7.62
N GLY A 97 14.87 4.55 8.02
CA GLY A 97 14.47 3.15 8.11
C GLY A 97 13.41 2.82 9.16
N CYS A 98 12.96 1.57 9.11
CA CYS A 98 12.71 0.72 10.27
C CYS A 98 12.20 -0.61 9.74
N GLY A 99 13.01 -1.64 9.94
CA GLY A 99 12.59 -3.03 9.83
C GLY A 99 11.62 -3.41 10.94
N GLU A 100 10.92 -4.50 10.66
CA GLU A 100 10.64 -5.61 11.57
C GLU A 100 10.14 -5.28 12.99
N GLU A 101 8.84 -5.46 13.17
CA GLU A 101 8.29 -6.60 13.93
C GLU A 101 9.08 -7.03 15.20
N SER A 102 8.63 -6.57 16.36
CA SER A 102 8.41 -7.40 17.57
C SER A 102 7.98 -6.51 18.73
N GLN A 103 6.70 -6.57 19.09
CA GLN A 103 6.32 -6.39 20.49
C GLN A 103 5.88 -7.76 21.00
N ASP A 104 6.88 -8.61 21.19
CA ASP A 104 6.82 -9.80 22.04
C ASP A 104 7.36 -9.39 23.42
N GLU A 105 6.56 -9.68 24.47
CA GLU A 105 6.98 -9.87 25.88
C GLU A 105 7.64 -8.70 26.64
N ARG A 106 7.45 -8.46 27.94
CA ARG A 106 6.92 -9.15 29.13
C ARG A 106 6.59 -8.03 30.15
N LYS A 107 5.48 -8.10 30.86
CA LYS A 107 5.38 -8.47 32.29
C LYS A 107 6.11 -7.54 33.26
#